data_AF-A0A4U6VH09-F1
#
_entry.id   AF-A0A4U6VH09-F1
#
_cell.length_a   1.000
_cell.length_b   1.000
_cell.length_c   1.000
_cell.angle_alpha   90.00
_cell.angle_beta   90.00
_cell.angle_gamma   90.00
#
_symmetry.space_group_name_H-M   'P 1'
#
loop_
_entity.id
_entity.type
_entity.pdbx_description
1 polymer ?
#
loop_
_entity_poly.entity_id
_entity_poly.type
_entity_poly.pdbx_seq_one_letter_code
_entity_poly.pdbx_strand_id
1 'polypeptide(L)'
;MAPSPRMNLSAAAAVLLLVIVTAELGAVAGNFCPHLSGSFNGLCLNDFACADTCRKESSDNITGVCSDFPPRCYCFNFIKC
;
A
#
# COMPACT_ATOMS: atom_id res chain seq x y z
N MET A 1 35.03 35.87 16.22
CA MET A 1 33.93 35.84 15.23
C MET A 1 33.01 34.67 15.57
N ALA A 2 31.72 34.91 15.82
CA ALA A 2 30.73 33.85 15.97
C ALA A 2 30.39 33.25 14.58
N PRO A 3 30.18 31.93 14.43
CA PRO A 3 29.73 31.37 13.17
C PRO A 3 28.28 31.80 12.91
N SER A 4 28.07 32.52 11.82
CA SER A 4 26.74 32.83 11.32
C SER A 4 26.07 31.53 10.87
N PRO A 5 24.88 31.16 11.37
CA PRO A 5 24.16 30.01 10.86
C PRO A 5 23.70 30.31 9.44
N ARG A 6 24.35 29.71 8.43
CA ARG A 6 23.87 29.77 7.05
C ARG A 6 22.69 28.81 6.94
N MET A 7 21.49 29.31 7.19
CA MET A 7 20.26 28.56 6.91
C MET A 7 20.10 28.50 5.39
N ASN A 8 20.41 27.35 4.79
CA ASN A 8 20.19 27.11 3.37
C ASN A 8 18.67 26.99 3.13
N LEU A 9 18.02 28.09 2.73
CA LEU A 9 16.58 28.15 2.50
C LEU A 9 16.08 27.07 1.51
N SER A 10 16.91 26.66 0.56
CA SER A 10 16.62 25.56 -0.37
C SER A 10 16.47 24.20 0.32
N ALA A 11 17.28 23.91 1.34
CA ALA A 11 17.20 22.65 2.07
C ALA A 11 15.95 22.60 2.95
N ALA A 12 15.59 23.73 3.58
CA ALA A 12 14.36 23.84 4.37
C ALA A 12 13.10 23.71 3.51
N ALA A 13 13.10 24.31 2.31
CA ALA A 13 12.00 24.18 1.35
C ALA A 13 11.86 22.74 0.82
N ALA A 14 12.97 22.06 0.54
CA ALA A 14 12.96 20.65 0.10
C ALA A 14 12.43 19.70 1.18
N VAL A 15 12.78 19.93 2.45
CA VAL A 15 12.26 19.16 3.59
C VAL A 15 10.76 19.43 3.78
N LEU A 16 10.30 20.68 3.64
CA LEU A 16 8.87 21.01 3.77
C LEU A 16 8.02 20.41 2.65
N LEU A 17 8.56 20.30 1.43
CA LEU A 17 7.87 19.68 0.29
C LEU A 17 7.66 18.17 0.46
N LEU A 18 8.59 17.48 1.15
CA LEU A 18 8.48 16.04 1.44
C LEU A 18 7.38 15.70 2.46
N VAL A 19 6.85 16.69 3.20
CA VAL A 19 5.92 16.46 4.33
C VAL A 19 4.45 16.45 3.90
N ILE A 20 4.13 16.84 2.66
CA ILE A 20 2.74 16.97 2.20
C ILE A 20 2.47 15.96 1.10
N VAL A 21 1.94 14.78 1.45
CA VAL A 21 0.72 14.17 0.86
C VAL A 21 0.40 12.92 1.69
N THR A 22 -0.51 13.06 2.64
CA THR A 22 -1.32 11.93 3.14
C THR A 22 -2.76 12.24 2.77
N ALA A 23 -3.15 11.80 1.57
CA ALA A 23 -4.56 11.82 1.17
C ALA A 23 -5.27 10.69 1.92
N GLU A 24 -5.96 11.04 2.99
CA GLU A 24 -6.85 10.16 3.73
C GLU A 24 -8.07 9.87 2.84
N LEU A 25 -7.99 8.84 2.00
CA LEU A 25 -9.17 8.26 1.37
C LEU A 25 -9.95 7.53 2.46
N GLY A 26 -10.96 8.22 3.01
CA GLY A 26 -11.92 7.63 3.94
C GLY A 26 -12.51 6.36 3.35
N ALA A 27 -12.07 5.21 3.87
CA ALA A 27 -12.56 3.91 3.45
C ALA A 27 -14.04 3.80 3.84
N VAL A 28 -14.91 3.65 2.83
CA VAL A 28 -16.21 3.02 3.04
C VAL A 28 -15.90 1.61 3.52
N ALA A 29 -15.99 1.40 4.84
CA ALA A 29 -15.75 0.11 5.46
C ALA A 29 -16.92 -0.83 5.11
N GLY A 30 -16.91 -1.36 3.89
CA GLY A 30 -17.32 -2.75 3.74
C GLY A 30 -16.34 -3.57 4.58
N ASN A 31 -16.82 -4.57 5.34
CA ASN A 31 -15.95 -5.53 6.02
C ASN A 31 -15.22 -6.36 4.97
N PHE A 32 -14.20 -5.77 4.36
CA PHE A 32 -13.26 -6.44 3.52
C PHE A 32 -12.16 -6.96 4.44
N CYS A 33 -12.02 -8.28 4.51
CA CYS A 33 -11.03 -8.93 5.34
C CYS A 33 -9.81 -9.27 4.47
N PRO A 34 -8.77 -8.43 4.44
CA PRO A 34 -7.55 -8.74 3.70
C PRO A 34 -6.82 -9.91 4.37
N HIS A 35 -6.38 -10.87 3.59
CA HIS A 35 -5.41 -11.87 4.01
C HIS A 35 -4.31 -12.02 2.97
N LEU A 36 -3.11 -12.41 3.41
CA LEU A 36 -2.01 -12.66 2.49
C LEU A 36 -2.36 -13.86 1.58
N SER A 37 -2.07 -13.73 0.29
CA SER A 37 -2.16 -14.87 -0.64
C SER A 37 -1.11 -15.93 -0.28
N GLY A 38 -1.52 -17.20 -0.26
CA GLY A 38 -0.63 -18.34 -0.01
C GLY A 38 0.03 -18.90 -1.27
N SER A 39 -0.51 -18.57 -2.44
CA SER A 39 -0.12 -19.12 -3.74
C SER A 39 0.54 -18.09 -4.66
N PHE A 40 0.43 -16.80 -4.36
CA PHE A 40 1.11 -15.75 -5.13
C PHE A 40 2.61 -15.74 -4.80
N ASN A 41 3.43 -15.87 -5.83
CA ASN A 41 4.88 -15.95 -5.69
C ASN A 41 5.58 -14.73 -6.28
N GLY A 42 6.60 -14.23 -5.58
CA GLY A 42 7.40 -13.09 -6.03
C GLY A 42 6.81 -11.73 -5.66
N LEU A 43 7.31 -10.67 -6.30
CA LEU A 43 6.85 -9.30 -6.07
C LEU A 43 5.51 -9.07 -6.76
N CYS A 44 4.56 -8.50 -6.03
CA CYS A 44 3.26 -8.13 -6.56
C CYS A 44 3.38 -6.82 -7.34
N LEU A 45 3.46 -6.91 -8.67
CA LEU A 45 3.58 -5.72 -9.55
C LEU A 45 2.31 -5.48 -10.38
N ASN A 46 1.31 -6.36 -10.27
CA ASN A 46 0.09 -6.32 -11.05
C ASN A 46 -1.10 -6.83 -10.24
N ASP A 47 -2.02 -5.93 -9.89
CA ASP A 47 -3.23 -6.24 -9.13
C ASP A 47 -4.11 -7.27 -9.84
N PHE A 48 -4.17 -7.28 -11.18
CA PHE A 48 -4.97 -8.27 -11.92
C PHE A 48 -4.43 -9.69 -11.76
N ALA A 49 -3.11 -9.86 -11.76
CA ALA A 49 -2.47 -11.16 -11.53
C ALA A 49 -2.70 -11.63 -10.08
N CYS A 50 -2.65 -10.70 -9.13
CA CYS A 50 -2.98 -10.97 -7.73
C CYS A 50 -4.44 -11.39 -7.58
N ALA A 51 -5.39 -10.63 -8.15
CA ALA A 51 -6.81 -10.95 -8.10
C ALA A 51 -7.17 -12.29 -8.75
N ASP A 52 -6.56 -12.62 -9.89
CA ASP A 52 -6.75 -13.92 -10.55
C ASP A 52 -6.23 -15.07 -9.68
N THR A 53 -5.07 -14.89 -9.03
CA THR A 53 -4.52 -15.86 -8.08
C THR A 53 -5.44 -16.04 -6.88
N CYS A 54 -5.91 -14.94 -6.27
CA CYS A 54 -6.83 -14.98 -5.13
C CYS A 54 -8.12 -15.74 -5.45
N ARG A 55 -8.70 -15.54 -6.65
CA ARG A 55 -9.90 -16.28 -7.09
C ARG A 55 -9.65 -17.77 -7.31
N LYS A 56 -8.42 -18.16 -7.66
CA LYS A 56 -8.02 -19.57 -7.78
C LYS A 56 -7.77 -20.23 -6.41
N GLU A 57 -7.37 -19.46 -5.41
CA GLU A 57 -7.18 -19.96 -4.04
C GLU A 57 -8.50 -20.33 -3.35
N SER A 58 -9.54 -19.52 -3.55
CA SER A 58 -10.86 -19.75 -2.97
C SER A 58 -11.94 -19.03 -3.77
N SER A 59 -13.11 -19.66 -3.89
CA SER A 59 -14.32 -19.03 -4.42
C SER A 59 -14.86 -17.90 -3.53
N ASP A 60 -14.43 -17.84 -2.27
CA ASP A 60 -14.85 -16.80 -1.32
C ASP A 60 -14.09 -15.47 -1.55
N ASN A 61 -12.97 -15.52 -2.28
CA ASN A 61 -12.17 -14.35 -2.59
C ASN A 61 -12.78 -13.57 -3.75
N ILE A 62 -13.03 -12.28 -3.53
CA ILE A 62 -13.70 -11.41 -4.49
C ILE A 62 -12.68 -10.74 -5.41
N THR A 63 -11.52 -10.38 -4.83
CA THR A 63 -10.44 -9.67 -5.52
C THR A 63 -9.10 -9.85 -4.79
N GLY A 64 -8.05 -9.28 -5.38
CA GLY A 64 -6.75 -9.11 -4.75
C GLY A 64 -6.09 -7.80 -5.18
N VAL A 65 -5.23 -7.26 -4.32
CA VAL A 65 -4.44 -6.05 -4.59
C VAL A 65 -3.01 -6.22 -4.07
N CYS A 66 -2.07 -5.67 -4.82
CA CYS A 66 -0.68 -5.51 -4.41
C CYS A 66 -0.58 -4.36 -3.40
N SER A 67 -0.16 -4.68 -2.19
CA SER A 67 0.09 -3.70 -1.13
C SER A 67 1.39 -4.00 -0.41
N ASP A 68 1.85 -3.12 0.48
CA ASP A 68 3.17 -3.13 1.14
C ASP A 68 4.38 -2.72 0.29
N PHE A 69 5.52 -2.62 0.97
CA PHE A 69 6.85 -2.44 0.39
C PHE A 69 7.85 -3.38 1.10
N PRO A 70 8.36 -4.45 0.45
CA PRO A 70 8.12 -4.84 -0.94
C PRO A 70 6.67 -5.30 -1.16
N PRO A 71 6.11 -5.08 -2.38
CA PRO A 71 4.70 -5.32 -2.62
C PRO A 71 4.36 -6.82 -2.59
N ARG A 72 3.34 -7.15 -1.82
CA ARG A 72 2.78 -8.48 -1.59
C ARG A 72 1.32 -8.52 -2.06
N CYS A 73 0.85 -9.71 -2.44
CA CYS A 73 -0.53 -9.91 -2.85
C CYS A 73 -1.43 -10.17 -1.64
N TYR A 74 -2.45 -9.34 -1.46
CA TYR A 74 -3.52 -9.52 -0.48
C TYR A 74 -4.82 -9.89 -1.18
N CYS A 75 -5.49 -10.92 -0.70
CA CYS A 75 -6.80 -11.35 -1.13
C CYS A 75 -7.88 -10.80 -0.20
N PHE A 76 -9.06 -10.50 -0.75
CA PHE A 76 -10.15 -9.89 0.00
C PHE A 76 -11.41 -10.74 -0.13
N ASN A 77 -12.04 -11.01 1.01
CA ASN A 77 -13.32 -11.70 1.12
C ASN A 77 -14.27 -10.93 2.06
N PHE A 78 -15.56 -11.30 2.06
CA PHE A 78 -16.59 -10.74 2.96
C PHE A 78 -16.92 -11.62 4.16
N ILE A 79 -16.45 -12.87 4.17
CA ILE A 79 -16.99 -13.93 5.04
C ILE A 79 -16.06 -14.23 6.22
N LYS A 80 -14.75 -14.00 6.08
CA LYS A 80 -13.75 -14.36 7.09
C LYS A 80 -12.67 -13.29 7.22
N CYS A 81 -12.87 -12.47 8.24
CA CYS A 81 -11.78 -12.02 9.11
C CYS A 81 -11.60 -13.15 10.15
#